data_AF-A0A962XZR9-F1
#
_entry.id   AF-A0A962XZR9-F1
#
_cell.length_a   1.000
_cell.length_b   1.000
_cell.length_c   1.000
_cell.angle_alpha   90.00
_cell.angle_beta   90.00
_cell.angle_gamma   90.00
#
_symmetry.space_group_name_H-M   'P 1'
#
loop_
_entity.id
_entity.type
_entity.pdbx_description
1 polymer ?
#
loop_
_entity_poly.entity_id
_entity_poly.type
_entity_poly.pdbx_seq_one_letter_code
_entity_poly.pdbx_strand_id
1 'polypeptide(L)'
;VTYLGEARQLTRALVASRRKIGVFLFTVVTLVVIMGSLMYVIEGEENGFTSIPRSIYWAIVTLTTVGYGDIAPRTDLGQLLAAFIMILGYAIIAVPTGIVTVEMSNAFRQPVDNRACSVCAAEGHDHNAVFCKFCGGKL
;
A
#
# COMPACT_ATOMS: atom_id res chain seq x y z
N VAL A 1 3.06 24.74 18.44
CA VAL A 1 4.05 23.63 18.37
C VAL A 1 3.44 22.27 18.02
N THR A 2 2.12 22.10 18.10
CA THR A 2 1.40 20.84 17.81
C THR A 2 1.55 20.35 16.36
N TYR A 3 1.46 21.24 15.37
CA TYR A 3 1.60 20.91 13.94
C TYR A 3 2.96 20.29 13.55
N LEU A 4 4.05 20.69 14.24
CA LEU A 4 5.38 20.13 13.99
C LEU A 4 5.51 18.69 14.54
N GLY A 5 4.73 18.33 15.57
CA GLY A 5 4.67 16.98 16.13
C GLY A 5 3.93 16.01 15.22
N GLU A 6 2.78 16.42 14.70
CA GLU A 6 1.95 15.62 13.77
C GLU A 6 2.67 15.36 12.45
N ALA A 7 3.30 16.40 11.86
CA ALA A 7 4.12 16.25 10.66
C ALA A 7 5.27 15.25 10.87
N ARG A 8 5.93 15.29 12.04
CA ARG A 8 7.01 14.36 12.39
C ARG A 8 6.53 12.92 12.53
N GLN A 9 5.30 12.70 13.02
CA GLN A 9 4.69 11.38 13.11
C GLN A 9 4.35 10.82 11.72
N LEU A 10 3.79 11.64 10.83
CA LEU A 10 3.56 11.27 9.44
C LEU A 10 4.86 10.89 8.71
N THR A 11 5.90 11.72 8.84
CA THR A 11 7.21 11.44 8.22
C THR A 11 7.82 10.15 8.76
N ARG A 12 7.68 9.87 10.06
CA ARG A 12 8.14 8.61 10.66
C ARG A 12 7.39 7.40 10.10
N ALA A 13 6.07 7.47 9.97
CA ALA A 13 5.26 6.40 9.39
C ALA A 13 5.64 6.14 7.92
N LEU A 14 5.84 7.20 7.13
CA LEU A 14 6.30 7.08 5.73
C LEU A 14 7.68 6.45 5.64
N VAL A 15 8.65 6.89 6.45
CA VAL A 15 10.01 6.32 6.45
C VAL A 15 10.01 4.86 6.93
N ALA A 16 9.15 4.52 7.89
CA ALA A 16 8.97 3.13 8.35
C ALA A 16 8.38 2.23 7.25
N SER A 17 7.40 2.75 6.49
CA SER A 17 6.75 2.01 5.40
C SER A 17 7.58 1.88 4.12
N ARG A 18 8.64 2.70 3.94
CA ARG A 18 9.38 2.82 2.67
C ARG A 18 9.88 1.50 2.08
N ARG A 19 10.36 0.57 2.93
CA ARG A 19 10.91 -0.72 2.45
C ARG A 19 9.79 -1.63 1.96
N LYS A 20 8.66 -1.66 2.66
CA LYS A 20 7.47 -2.45 2.29
C LYS A 20 6.86 -1.92 1.00
N ILE A 21 6.70 -0.59 0.91
CA ILE A 21 6.22 0.07 -0.31
C ILE A 21 7.18 -0.15 -1.48
N GLY A 22 8.49 -0.05 -1.25
CA GLY A 22 9.50 -0.28 -2.29
C GLY A 22 9.44 -1.69 -2.88
N VAL A 23 9.34 -2.73 -2.05
CA VAL A 23 9.16 -4.12 -2.50
C VAL A 23 7.86 -4.26 -3.29
N PHE A 24 6.77 -3.69 -2.79
CA PHE A 24 5.47 -3.73 -3.46
C PHE A 24 5.50 -3.06 -4.85
N LEU A 25 6.01 -1.84 -4.95
CA LEU A 25 6.12 -1.13 -6.22
C LEU A 25 7.02 -1.86 -7.21
N PHE A 26 8.10 -2.49 -6.74
CA PHE A 26 8.94 -3.33 -7.59
C PHE A 26 8.14 -4.51 -8.17
N THR A 27 7.37 -5.22 -7.36
CA THR A 27 6.48 -6.30 -7.82
C THR A 27 5.45 -5.81 -8.82
N VAL A 28 4.84 -4.64 -8.58
CA VAL A 28 3.87 -4.03 -9.51
C VAL A 28 4.54 -3.72 -10.85
N VAL A 29 5.71 -3.10 -10.85
CA VAL A 29 6.46 -2.80 -12.09
C VAL A 29 6.80 -4.08 -12.85
N THR A 30 7.29 -5.12 -12.17
CA THR A 30 7.57 -6.42 -12.82
C THR A 30 6.30 -7.01 -13.44
N LEU A 31 5.18 -6.97 -12.73
CA LEU A 31 3.90 -7.48 -13.23
C LEU A 31 3.42 -6.72 -14.46
N VAL A 32 3.47 -5.39 -14.43
CA VAL A 32 3.12 -4.53 -15.57
C VAL A 32 4.01 -4.82 -16.78
N VAL A 33 5.31 -5.02 -16.58
CA VAL A 33 6.23 -5.38 -17.66
C VAL A 33 5.83 -6.70 -18.31
N ILE A 34 5.50 -7.72 -17.51
CA ILE A 34 5.04 -9.02 -18.00
C ILE A 34 3.72 -8.89 -18.77
N MET A 35 2.72 -8.24 -18.16
CA MET A 35 1.38 -8.08 -18.75
C MET A 35 1.39 -7.22 -20.01
N GLY A 36 2.15 -6.12 -20.01
CA GLY A 36 2.34 -5.28 -21.19
C GLY A 36 3.07 -6.00 -22.32
N SER A 37 4.08 -6.81 -22.00
CA SER A 37 4.76 -7.64 -23.01
C SER A 37 3.85 -8.73 -23.57
N LEU A 38 3.01 -9.34 -22.73
CA LEU A 38 2.00 -10.31 -23.17
C LEU A 38 0.96 -9.65 -24.08
N MET A 39 0.53 -8.43 -23.76
CA MET A 39 -0.42 -7.69 -24.60
C MET A 39 0.18 -7.36 -25.98
N TYR A 40 1.47 -7.00 -26.05
CA TYR A 40 2.17 -6.81 -27.33
C TYR A 40 2.08 -8.06 -28.21
N VAL A 41 2.27 -9.25 -27.63
CA VAL A 41 2.22 -10.52 -28.36
C VAL A 41 0.81 -10.90 -28.80
N ILE A 42 -0.21 -10.61 -27.98
CA ILE A 42 -1.61 -10.94 -28.27
C ILE A 42 -2.21 -10.01 -29.33
N GLU A 43 -2.00 -8.70 -29.19
CA GLU A 43 -2.65 -7.68 -30.02
C GLU A 43 -1.81 -7.30 -31.24
N GLY A 44 -0.48 -7.27 -31.11
CA GLY A 44 0.44 -6.88 -32.17
C GLY A 44 0.31 -5.44 -32.68
N GLU A 45 1.09 -5.11 -33.70
CA GLU A 45 1.18 -3.74 -34.23
C GLU A 45 -0.13 -3.28 -34.90
N GLU A 46 -0.89 -4.22 -35.48
CA GLU A 46 -2.16 -3.94 -36.18
C GLU A 46 -3.20 -3.24 -35.28
N ASN A 47 -3.15 -3.51 -33.97
CA ASN A 47 -4.07 -2.96 -32.97
C ASN A 47 -3.49 -1.79 -32.16
N GLY A 48 -2.36 -1.22 -32.61
CA GLY A 48 -1.72 -0.06 -31.96
C GLY A 48 -0.72 -0.39 -30.87
N PHE A 49 -0.48 -1.69 -30.61
CA PHE A 49 0.58 -2.18 -29.73
C PHE A 49 1.88 -2.31 -30.52
N THR A 50 2.44 -1.18 -30.96
CA THR A 50 3.58 -1.15 -31.91
C THR A 50 4.94 -1.51 -31.32
N SER A 51 5.06 -1.56 -29.99
CA SER A 51 6.30 -1.98 -29.33
C SER A 51 6.03 -2.41 -27.89
N ILE A 52 6.97 -3.17 -27.30
CA ILE A 52 6.89 -3.59 -25.89
C ILE A 52 6.78 -2.37 -24.96
N PRO A 53 7.62 -1.31 -25.07
CA PRO A 53 7.48 -0.13 -24.21
C PRO A 53 6.13 0.57 -24.32
N ARG A 54 5.55 0.65 -25.53
CA ARG A 54 4.22 1.24 -25.76
C ARG A 54 3.11 0.39 -25.10
N SER A 55 3.26 -0.92 -25.13
CA SER A 55 2.32 -1.88 -24.51
C SER A 55 2.43 -1.86 -22.97
N ILE A 56 3.65 -1.67 -22.44
CA ILE A 56 3.89 -1.43 -21.01
C ILE A 56 3.23 -0.13 -20.58
N TYR A 57 3.37 0.95 -21.36
CA TYR A 57 2.68 2.22 -21.08
C TYR A 57 1.16 2.03 -20.98
N TRP A 58 0.57 1.30 -21.93
CA TRP A 58 -0.85 0.95 -21.87
C TRP A 58 -1.19 0.19 -20.56
N ALA A 59 -0.39 -0.84 -20.22
CA ALA A 59 -0.60 -1.61 -19.01
C ALA A 59 -0.50 -0.76 -17.73
N ILE A 60 0.42 0.22 -17.67
CA ILE A 60 0.49 1.18 -16.55
C ILE A 60 -0.79 2.00 -16.46
N VAL A 61 -1.23 2.60 -17.57
CA VAL A 61 -2.39 3.49 -17.63
C VAL A 61 -3.68 2.74 -17.28
N THR A 62 -3.83 1.49 -17.73
CA THR A 62 -4.96 0.64 -17.39
C THR A 62 -4.92 0.18 -15.94
N LEU A 63 -3.75 -0.30 -15.45
CA LEU A 63 -3.62 -0.79 -14.07
C LEU A 63 -3.82 0.34 -13.04
N THR A 64 -3.36 1.55 -13.36
CA THR A 64 -3.54 2.74 -12.51
C THR A 64 -4.92 3.38 -12.67
N THR A 65 -5.83 2.77 -13.43
CA THR A 65 -7.20 3.25 -13.67
C THR A 65 -7.31 4.61 -14.36
N VAL A 66 -6.22 5.10 -14.96
CA VAL A 66 -6.21 6.39 -15.69
C VAL A 66 -6.95 6.29 -17.01
N GLY A 67 -6.68 5.24 -17.79
CA GLY A 67 -7.45 4.90 -18.99
C GLY A 67 -7.56 6.02 -20.04
N TYR A 68 -6.44 6.55 -20.54
CA TYR A 68 -6.44 7.62 -21.56
C TYR A 68 -7.22 7.27 -22.84
N GLY A 69 -7.35 5.98 -23.17
CA GLY A 69 -8.12 5.51 -24.33
C GLY A 69 -7.41 5.71 -25.67
N ASP A 70 -6.13 6.06 -25.67
CA ASP A 70 -5.27 6.22 -26.84
C ASP A 70 -4.89 4.88 -27.49
N ILE A 71 -4.86 3.80 -26.69
CA ILE A 71 -4.62 2.42 -27.13
C ILE A 71 -5.59 1.52 -26.36
N ALA A 72 -6.19 0.54 -27.04
CA ALA A 72 -7.10 -0.42 -26.41
C ALA A 72 -7.04 -1.77 -27.14
N PRO A 73 -7.12 -2.90 -26.41
CA PRO A 73 -7.15 -4.23 -27.02
C PRO A 73 -8.40 -4.40 -27.86
N ARG A 74 -8.24 -4.99 -29.03
CA ARG A 74 -9.33 -5.26 -29.98
C ARG A 74 -9.68 -6.75 -30.04
N THR A 75 -8.74 -7.63 -29.72
CA THR A 75 -8.94 -9.08 -29.73
C THR A 75 -9.71 -9.56 -28.49
N ASP A 76 -10.47 -10.63 -28.62
CA ASP A 76 -11.21 -11.23 -27.50
C ASP A 76 -10.26 -11.66 -26.36
N LEU A 77 -9.09 -12.20 -26.69
CA LEU A 77 -8.07 -12.58 -25.72
C LEU A 77 -7.44 -11.37 -25.03
N GLY A 78 -7.15 -10.30 -25.77
CA GLY A 78 -6.63 -9.06 -25.22
C GLY A 78 -7.63 -8.36 -24.31
N GLN A 79 -8.92 -8.36 -24.67
CA GLN A 79 -9.99 -7.84 -23.83
C GLN A 79 -10.16 -8.64 -22.54
N LEU A 80 -10.09 -9.97 -22.60
CA LEU A 80 -10.09 -10.83 -21.42
C LEU A 80 -8.90 -10.51 -20.49
N LEU A 81 -7.70 -10.41 -21.04
CA LEU A 81 -6.51 -10.04 -20.29
C LEU A 81 -6.64 -8.64 -19.66
N ALA A 82 -7.17 -7.67 -20.41
CA ALA A 82 -7.41 -6.33 -19.89
C ALA A 82 -8.41 -6.30 -18.74
N ALA A 83 -9.47 -7.11 -18.78
CA ALA A 83 -10.42 -7.23 -17.67
C ALA A 83 -9.72 -7.74 -16.40
N PHE A 84 -8.82 -8.73 -16.51
CA PHE A 84 -8.01 -9.18 -15.38
C PHE A 84 -7.09 -8.07 -14.85
N ILE A 85 -6.43 -7.31 -15.72
CA ILE A 85 -5.58 -6.18 -15.32
C ILE A 85 -6.38 -5.12 -14.56
N MET A 86 -7.60 -4.80 -15.01
CA MET A 86 -8.47 -3.81 -14.34
C MET A 86 -8.84 -4.25 -12.92
N ILE A 87 -9.22 -5.52 -12.73
CA ILE A 87 -9.54 -6.07 -11.40
C ILE A 87 -8.30 -6.03 -10.49
N LEU A 88 -7.14 -6.41 -11.02
CA LEU A 88 -5.88 -6.39 -10.29
C LEU A 88 -5.48 -4.96 -9.87
N GLY A 89 -5.76 -3.95 -10.70
CA GLY A 89 -5.53 -2.54 -10.40
C GLY A 89 -6.19 -2.10 -9.09
N TYR A 90 -7.46 -2.47 -8.88
CA TYR A 90 -8.17 -2.18 -7.63
C TYR A 90 -7.51 -2.82 -6.41
N ALA A 91 -7.05 -4.07 -6.52
CA ALA A 91 -6.35 -4.75 -5.44
C ALA A 91 -5.01 -4.07 -5.12
N ILE A 92 -4.27 -3.63 -6.14
CA ILE A 92 -2.96 -2.98 -6.00
C ILE A 92 -3.07 -1.62 -5.31
N ILE A 93 -4.11 -0.83 -5.60
CA ILE A 93 -4.30 0.49 -4.96
C ILE A 93 -4.52 0.38 -3.44
N ALA A 94 -5.16 -0.70 -2.97
CA ALA A 94 -5.46 -0.88 -1.55
C ALA A 94 -4.24 -1.21 -0.68
N VAL A 95 -3.23 -1.90 -1.23
CA VAL A 95 -2.05 -2.38 -0.50
C VAL A 95 -1.19 -1.25 0.11
N PRO A 96 -0.72 -0.23 -0.65
CA PRO A 96 0.11 0.83 -0.08
C PRO A 96 -0.66 1.65 0.96
N THR A 97 -1.95 1.89 0.73
CA THR A 97 -2.83 2.53 1.72
C THR A 97 -2.87 1.71 3.01
N GLY A 98 -3.10 0.39 2.92
CA GLY A 98 -3.10 -0.49 4.08
C GLY A 98 -1.77 -0.51 4.83
N ILE A 99 -0.63 -0.57 4.11
CA ILE A 99 0.71 -0.51 4.71
C ILE A 99 0.89 0.80 5.48
N VAL A 100 0.56 1.93 4.86
CA VAL A 100 0.70 3.25 5.49
C VAL A 100 -0.23 3.36 6.70
N THR A 101 -1.48 2.91 6.61
CA THR A 101 -2.44 2.93 7.72
C THR A 101 -1.92 2.14 8.93
N VAL A 102 -1.32 0.96 8.71
CA VAL A 102 -0.75 0.16 9.80
C VAL A 102 0.45 0.86 10.43
N GLU A 103 1.38 1.40 9.63
CA GLU A 103 2.53 2.13 10.17
C GLU A 103 2.12 3.42 10.89
N MET A 104 1.09 4.08 10.38
CA MET A 104 0.50 5.26 11.00
C MET A 104 -0.12 4.88 12.35
N SER A 105 -0.95 3.84 12.41
CA SER A 105 -1.51 3.32 13.67
C SER A 105 -0.43 2.96 14.69
N ASN A 106 0.67 2.36 14.25
CA ASN A 106 1.82 2.06 15.12
C ASN A 106 2.55 3.32 15.58
N ALA A 107 2.71 4.34 14.73
CA ALA A 107 3.35 5.61 15.08
C ALA A 107 2.53 6.43 16.08
N PHE A 108 1.20 6.28 16.06
CA PHE A 108 0.28 6.89 17.03
C PHE A 108 0.07 6.05 18.29
N ARG A 109 0.52 4.79 18.31
CA ARG A 109 0.39 3.91 19.47
C ARG A 109 1.27 4.44 20.60
N GLN A 110 0.65 4.92 21.68
CA GLN A 110 1.38 5.36 22.87
C GLN A 110 2.08 4.16 23.52
N PRO A 111 3.32 4.32 24.01
CA PRO A 111 3.99 3.25 24.75
C PRO A 111 3.16 2.91 25.99
N VAL A 112 2.76 1.64 26.09
CA VAL A 112 2.07 1.12 27.27
C VAL A 112 3.09 1.03 28.40
N ASP A 113 2.72 1.43 29.60
CA ASP A 113 3.61 1.35 30.75
C ASP A 113 3.80 -0.12 31.16
N ASN A 114 5.05 -0.58 31.17
CA ASN A 114 5.44 -1.92 31.60
C ASN A 114 5.64 -2.03 33.11
N ARG A 115 5.34 -0.97 33.89
CA ARG A 115 5.30 -1.07 35.35
C ARG A 115 4.23 -2.10 35.78
N ALA A 116 4.66 -3.19 36.39
CA ALA A 116 3.77 -4.12 37.07
C ALA A 116 3.25 -3.46 38.36
N CYS A 117 1.95 -3.54 38.60
CA CYS A 117 1.36 -3.02 39.83
C CYS A 117 1.90 -3.78 41.05
N SER A 118 2.38 -3.08 42.06
CA SER A 118 2.90 -3.68 43.30
C SER A 118 1.85 -4.45 44.12
N VAL A 119 0.56 -4.17 43.90
CA VAL A 119 -0.55 -4.76 44.67
C VAL A 119 -1.13 -6.01 43.99
N CYS A 120 -1.31 -5.98 42.67
CA CYS A 120 -1.99 -7.07 41.94
C CYS A 120 -1.15 -7.67 40.79
N ALA A 121 0.09 -7.21 40.61
CA ALA A 121 1.00 -7.62 39.53
C ALA A 121 0.45 -7.38 38.10
N ALA A 122 -0.67 -6.68 37.94
CA ALA A 122 -1.21 -6.37 36.61
C ALA A 122 -0.30 -5.37 35.87
N GLU A 123 -0.13 -5.59 34.57
CA GLU A 123 0.64 -4.75 33.63
C GLU A 123 -0.31 -4.05 32.63
N GLY A 124 0.26 -3.20 31.75
CA GLY A 124 -0.48 -2.59 30.66
C GLY A 124 -1.27 -1.34 31.07
N HIS A 125 -0.68 -0.51 31.93
CA HIS A 125 -1.26 0.77 32.36
C HIS A 125 -0.97 1.87 31.33
N ASP A 126 -1.81 2.90 31.30
CA ASP A 126 -1.51 4.09 30.49
C ASP A 126 -0.20 4.74 30.98
N HIS A 127 0.56 5.34 30.06
CA HIS A 127 1.89 5.87 30.38
C HIS A 127 1.91 6.91 31.52
N ASN A 128 0.81 7.63 31.71
CA ASN A 128 0.61 8.63 32.75
C ASN A 128 -0.29 8.13 33.91
N ALA A 129 -0.50 6.81 34.01
CA ALA A 129 -1.29 6.24 35.10
C ALA A 129 -0.54 6.36 36.43
N VAL A 130 -1.19 7.03 37.39
CA VAL A 130 -0.74 7.12 38.80
C VAL A 130 -1.34 5.97 39.64
N PHE A 131 -2.45 5.40 39.18
CA PHE A 131 -3.16 4.32 39.84
C PHE A 131 -3.43 3.17 38.86
N CYS A 132 -3.40 1.94 39.38
CA CYS A 132 -3.67 0.72 38.64
C CYS A 132 -5.14 0.68 38.23
N LYS A 133 -5.41 0.55 36.92
CA LYS A 133 -6.79 0.52 36.39
C LYS A 133 -7.59 -0.73 36.79
N PHE A 134 -6.92 -1.77 37.29
CA PHE A 134 -7.56 -3.04 37.68
C PHE A 134 -7.89 -3.12 39.18
N CYS A 135 -7.03 -2.58 40.06
CA CYS A 135 -7.20 -2.69 41.51
C CYS A 135 -7.20 -1.35 42.27
N GLY A 136 -6.93 -0.22 41.60
CA GLY A 136 -6.84 1.10 42.22
C GLY A 136 -5.58 1.36 43.06
N GLY A 137 -4.66 0.39 43.17
CA GLY A 137 -3.38 0.56 43.87
C GLY A 137 -2.45 1.57 43.19
N LYS A 138 -1.58 2.25 43.94
CA LYS A 138 -0.63 3.22 43.39
C LYS A 138 0.45 2.52 42.54
N LEU A 139 0.73 3.06 41.35
CA LEU A 139 1.74 2.57 40.38
C LEU A 139 3.10 3.27 40.54
#